data_AF-A0A381IEL7-F1
#
_entry.id   AF-A0A381IEL7-F1
#
_cell.length_a   1.000
_cell.length_b   1.000
_cell.length_c   1.000
_cell.angle_alpha   90.00
_cell.angle_beta   90.00
_cell.angle_gamma   90.00
#
_symmetry.space_group_name_H-M   'P 1'
#
loop_
_entity.id
_entity.type
_entity.pdbx_description
1 polymer ?
#
loop_
_entity_poly.entity_id
_entity_poly.type
_entity_poly.pdbx_seq_one_letter_code
_entity_poly.pdbx_strand_id
1 'polypeptide(L)'
;MFDLIRYKTLDLINEDNILNKLIDFNKIKSIDEELLYTGIKFINNDLNISKTSTSMFLHRNTLVYRLEKINEILGFDLKNFENAMIFYLSVKSYFLYKKI
;
A
#
# COMPACT_ATOMS: atom_id res chain seq x y z
N MET A 1 10.18 -20.93 -1.68
CA MET A 1 9.89 -19.55 -1.18
C MET A 1 8.48 -19.12 -1.55
N PHE A 2 8.09 -19.20 -2.84
CA PHE A 2 6.70 -18.91 -3.29
C PHE A 2 5.66 -19.83 -2.64
N ASP A 3 5.99 -21.10 -2.40
CA ASP A 3 5.05 -22.06 -1.78
C ASP A 3 4.69 -21.71 -0.35
N LEU A 4 5.63 -21.20 0.44
CA LEU A 4 5.36 -20.83 1.83
C LEU A 4 4.48 -19.58 1.92
N ILE A 5 4.74 -18.58 1.07
CA ILE A 5 3.91 -17.37 1.02
C ILE A 5 2.50 -17.74 0.57
N ARG A 6 2.37 -18.55 -0.49
CA ARG A 6 1.07 -18.99 -1.03
C ARG A 6 0.29 -19.85 -0.05
N TYR A 7 0.95 -20.82 0.59
CA TYR A 7 0.36 -21.68 1.62
C TYR A 7 -0.09 -20.86 2.83
N LYS A 8 0.78 -19.98 3.33
CA LYS A 8 0.47 -19.12 4.48
C LYS A 8 -0.63 -18.12 4.13
N THR A 9 -0.69 -17.56 2.91
CA THR A 9 -1.83 -16.73 2.50
C THR A 9 -3.13 -17.52 2.41
N LEU A 10 -3.11 -18.77 1.95
CA LEU A 10 -4.31 -19.62 1.91
C LEU A 10 -4.79 -19.97 3.32
N ASP A 11 -3.87 -20.30 4.24
CA ASP A 11 -4.19 -20.55 5.64
C ASP A 11 -4.72 -19.29 6.34
N LEU A 12 -4.12 -18.12 6.09
CA LEU A 12 -4.55 -16.84 6.67
C LEU A 12 -5.89 -16.35 6.10
N ILE A 13 -6.25 -16.72 4.87
CA ILE A 13 -7.58 -16.45 4.28
C ILE A 13 -8.66 -17.32 4.94
N ASN A 14 -8.29 -18.51 5.42
CA ASN A 14 -9.21 -19.45 6.07
C ASN A 14 -9.51 -19.07 7.53
N GLU A 15 -8.73 -18.17 8.12
CA GLU A 15 -9.07 -17.49 9.37
C GLU A 15 -9.85 -16.19 9.06
N ASP A 16 -11.16 -16.22 9.29
CA ASP A 16 -12.18 -15.21 8.93
C ASP A 16 -11.91 -13.74 9.37
N ASN A 17 -10.80 -13.45 10.05
CA ASN A 17 -10.47 -12.12 10.58
C ASN A 17 -9.37 -11.37 9.82
N ILE A 18 -8.56 -12.02 8.98
CA ILE A 18 -7.47 -11.33 8.26
C ILE A 18 -7.98 -10.65 7.00
N LEU A 19 -9.01 -11.21 6.34
CA LEU A 19 -9.68 -10.54 5.23
C LEU A 19 -10.19 -9.14 5.63
N ASN A 20 -10.63 -8.99 6.88
CA ASN A 20 -11.09 -7.71 7.45
C ASN A 20 -9.95 -6.69 7.67
N LYS A 21 -8.68 -7.14 7.67
CA LYS A 21 -7.50 -6.26 7.70
C LYS A 21 -7.02 -5.85 6.31
N LEU A 22 -7.54 -6.47 5.25
CA LEU A 22 -7.24 -6.05 3.88
C LEU A 22 -7.92 -4.71 3.61
N ILE A 23 -7.27 -3.88 2.79
CA ILE A 23 -7.85 -2.60 2.41
C ILE A 23 -9.12 -2.86 1.58
N ASP A 24 -10.23 -2.26 1.98
CA ASP A 24 -11.48 -2.29 1.23
C ASP A 24 -11.24 -1.85 -0.22
N PHE A 25 -11.61 -2.72 -1.16
CA PHE A 25 -11.49 -2.48 -2.59
C PHE A 25 -12.17 -1.17 -3.02
N ASN A 26 -13.32 -0.84 -2.45
CA ASN A 26 -14.03 0.38 -2.77
C ASN A 26 -13.25 1.62 -2.33
N LYS A 27 -12.56 1.55 -1.18
CA LYS A 27 -11.67 2.62 -0.72
C LYS A 27 -10.48 2.80 -1.65
N ILE A 28 -9.82 1.71 -2.08
CA ILE A 28 -8.73 1.77 -3.07
C ILE A 28 -9.22 2.35 -4.40
N LYS A 29 -10.41 1.98 -4.85
CA LYS A 29 -10.98 2.51 -6.09
C LYS A 29 -11.34 4.00 -6.00
N SER A 30 -11.64 4.49 -4.79
CA SER A 30 -12.06 5.89 -4.56
C SER A 30 -10.90 6.87 -4.39
N ILE A 31 -9.72 6.39 -4.01
CA ILE A 31 -8.54 7.23 -3.82
C ILE A 31 -7.87 7.53 -5.18
N ASP A 32 -7.29 8.72 -5.28
CA ASP A 32 -6.52 9.14 -6.46
C ASP A 32 -5.37 8.16 -6.73
N GLU A 33 -5.24 7.72 -7.99
CA GLU A 33 -4.17 6.84 -8.42
C GLU A 33 -2.80 7.44 -8.16
N GLU A 34 -2.64 8.77 -8.22
CA GLU A 34 -1.35 9.40 -7.92
C GLU A 34 -0.92 9.17 -6.46
N LEU A 35 -1.87 9.13 -5.52
CA LEU A 35 -1.61 8.78 -4.12
C LEU A 35 -1.25 7.29 -3.98
N LEU A 36 -1.94 6.42 -4.71
CA LEU A 36 -1.61 5.00 -4.77
C LEU A 36 -0.17 4.78 -5.26
N TYR A 37 0.21 5.44 -6.35
CA TYR A 37 1.58 5.42 -6.87
C TYR A 37 2.59 6.01 -5.89
N THR A 38 2.22 7.08 -5.18
CA THR A 38 3.06 7.68 -4.13
C THR A 38 3.37 6.68 -3.03
N GLY A 39 2.36 5.97 -2.52
CA GLY A 39 2.56 4.92 -1.50
C GLY A 39 3.45 3.78 -2.01
N ILE A 40 3.22 3.30 -3.24
CA ILE A 40 4.07 2.26 -3.85
C ILE A 40 5.52 2.73 -3.99
N LYS A 41 5.75 3.96 -4.43
CA LYS A 41 7.09 4.54 -4.55
C LYS A 41 7.76 4.71 -3.18
N PHE A 42 7.03 5.10 -2.16
CA PHE A 42 7.54 5.19 -0.79
C PHE A 42 8.05 3.83 -0.29
N ILE A 43 7.28 2.77 -0.54
CA ILE A 43 7.63 1.39 -0.16
C ILE A 43 8.83 0.86 -0.94
N ASN A 44 8.88 1.11 -2.26
CA ASN A 44 10.03 0.71 -3.08
C ASN A 44 11.33 1.46 -2.74
N ASN A 45 11.22 2.59 -2.03
CA ASN A 45 12.35 3.38 -1.54
C ASN A 45 12.61 3.11 -0.04
N ASP A 46 12.34 1.89 0.42
CA ASP A 46 12.62 1.43 1.80
C ASP A 46 11.91 2.25 2.88
N LEU A 47 10.71 2.77 2.61
CA LEU A 47 9.96 3.67 3.51
C LEU A 47 10.76 4.94 3.86
N ASN A 48 11.67 5.36 2.98
CA ASN A 48 12.53 6.50 3.21
C ASN A 48 11.97 7.76 2.54
N ILE A 49 11.60 8.74 3.36
CA ILE A 49 11.01 10.01 2.90
C ILE A 49 11.97 10.74 1.95
N SER A 50 13.26 10.87 2.31
CA SER A 50 14.23 11.62 1.51
C SER A 50 14.46 10.99 0.14
N LYS A 51 14.72 9.67 0.08
CA LYS A 51 14.88 8.94 -1.18
C LYS A 51 13.64 9.06 -2.06
N THR A 52 12.46 8.92 -1.45
CA THR A 52 11.19 8.96 -2.18
C THR A 52 10.94 10.33 -2.77
N SER A 53 11.08 11.40 -1.97
CA SER A 53 10.94 12.79 -2.41
C SER A 53 11.85 13.10 -3.60
N THR A 54 13.14 12.72 -3.52
CA THR A 54 14.07 12.88 -4.63
C THR A 54 13.63 12.08 -5.86
N SER A 55 13.26 10.79 -5.70
CA SER A 55 12.87 9.92 -6.82
C SER A 55 11.59 10.35 -7.54
N MET A 56 10.71 11.07 -6.82
CA MET A 56 9.43 11.56 -7.33
C MET A 56 9.47 13.04 -7.70
N PHE A 57 10.62 13.72 -7.54
CA PHE A 57 10.76 15.16 -7.73
C PHE A 57 9.76 15.98 -6.88
N LEU A 58 9.42 15.48 -5.69
CA LEU A 58 8.51 16.13 -4.75
C LEU A 58 9.30 16.78 -3.62
N HIS A 59 8.82 17.91 -3.14
CA HIS A 59 9.29 18.43 -1.86
C HIS A 59 8.95 17.45 -0.73
N ARG A 60 9.82 17.38 0.29
CA ARG A 60 9.64 16.49 1.46
C ARG A 60 8.26 16.65 2.10
N ASN A 61 7.83 17.87 2.33
CA ASN A 61 6.55 18.14 2.98
C ASN A 61 5.36 17.73 2.11
N THR A 62 5.48 17.88 0.79
CA THR A 62 4.44 17.42 -0.16
C THR A 62 4.31 15.91 -0.10
N LEU A 63 5.43 15.17 -0.02
CA LEU A 63 5.38 13.72 0.16
C LEU A 63 4.74 13.35 1.50
N VAL A 64 5.15 13.99 2.60
CA VAL A 64 4.58 13.74 3.94
C VAL A 64 3.07 13.95 3.93
N TYR A 65 2.59 15.06 3.37
CA TYR A 65 1.17 15.35 3.22
C TYR A 65 0.43 14.27 2.42
N ARG A 66 1.01 13.77 1.32
CA ARG A 66 0.41 12.67 0.55
C ARG A 66 0.33 11.38 1.35
N LEU A 67 1.35 11.05 2.14
CA LEU A 67 1.34 9.87 3.01
C LEU A 67 0.31 9.99 4.13
N GLU A 68 0.16 11.18 4.72
CA GLU A 68 -0.89 11.47 5.72
C GLU A 68 -2.28 11.33 5.10
N LYS A 69 -2.49 11.86 3.90
CA LYS A 69 -3.77 11.72 3.18
C LYS A 69 -4.12 10.26 2.85
N ILE A 70 -3.12 9.43 2.52
CA ILE A 70 -3.34 7.99 2.35
C ILE A 70 -3.80 7.35 3.67
N ASN A 71 -3.16 7.71 4.79
CA ASN A 71 -3.53 7.21 6.10
C ASN A 71 -4.95 7.65 6.49
N GLU A 72 -5.34 8.89 6.25
CA GLU A 72 -6.70 9.38 6.53
C GLU A 72 -7.78 8.63 5.75
N ILE A 73 -7.54 8.34 4.46
CA ILE A 73 -8.54 7.70 3.59
C ILE A 73 -8.62 6.19 3.85
N LEU A 74 -7.47 5.53 3.99
CA LEU A 74 -7.40 4.07 4.04
C LEU A 74 -7.28 3.53 5.47
N GLY A 75 -6.84 4.33 6.44
CA GLY A 75 -6.54 3.91 7.81
C GLY A 75 -5.16 3.23 7.95
N PHE A 76 -4.28 3.38 6.97
CA PHE A 76 -2.97 2.75 6.93
C PHE A 76 -1.84 3.77 7.04
N ASP A 77 -1.16 3.79 8.19
CA ASP A 77 0.12 4.50 8.34
C ASP A 77 1.22 3.72 7.62
N LEU A 78 1.62 4.21 6.43
CA LEU A 78 2.64 3.56 5.61
C LEU A 78 4.06 3.62 6.21
N LYS A 79 4.29 4.35 7.30
CA LYS A 79 5.56 4.28 8.04
C LYS A 79 5.67 2.99 8.86
N ASN A 80 4.54 2.37 9.19
CA ASN A 80 4.50 1.04 9.78
C ASN A 80 4.67 -0.02 8.68
N PHE A 81 5.60 -0.95 8.88
CA PHE A 81 5.93 -1.97 7.89
C PHE A 81 4.75 -2.90 7.56
N GLU A 82 3.97 -3.33 8.55
CA GLU A 82 2.81 -4.21 8.34
C GLU A 82 1.75 -3.53 7.46
N ASN A 83 1.42 -2.28 7.79
CA ASN A 83 0.51 -1.46 7.00
C ASN A 83 1.02 -1.23 5.58
N ALA A 84 2.30 -0.91 5.43
CA ALA A 84 2.95 -0.75 4.14
C ALA A 84 2.87 -2.03 3.29
N MET A 85 3.08 -3.19 3.88
CA MET A 85 3.02 -4.47 3.20
C MET A 85 1.60 -4.78 2.71
N ILE A 86 0.59 -4.58 3.58
CA ILE A 86 -0.83 -4.71 3.23
C ILE A 86 -1.18 -3.77 2.08
N PHE A 87 -0.83 -2.49 2.20
CA PHE A 87 -1.05 -1.50 1.15
C PHE A 87 -0.40 -1.91 -0.17
N TYR A 88 0.85 -2.36 -0.14
CA TYR A 88 1.57 -2.76 -1.35
C TYR A 88 0.86 -3.88 -2.10
N LEU A 89 0.50 -4.95 -1.39
CA LEU A 89 -0.18 -6.10 -1.98
C LEU A 89 -1.56 -5.72 -2.51
N SER A 90 -2.36 -5.00 -1.74
CA SER A 90 -3.71 -4.58 -2.16
C SER A 90 -3.67 -3.69 -3.39
N VAL A 91 -2.78 -2.69 -3.43
CA VAL A 91 -2.69 -1.74 -4.54
C VAL A 91 -2.09 -2.38 -5.80
N LYS A 92 -1.07 -3.24 -5.66
CA LYS A 92 -0.55 -4.01 -6.80
C LYS A 92 -1.59 -4.94 -7.39
N SER A 93 -2.39 -5.61 -6.54
CA SER A 93 -3.48 -6.48 -6.98
C SER A 93 -4.57 -5.70 -7.70
N TYR A 94 -4.92 -4.52 -7.19
CA TYR A 94 -5.86 -3.59 -7.85
C TYR A 94 -5.39 -3.18 -9.25
N PHE A 95 -4.14 -2.75 -9.40
CA PHE A 95 -3.59 -2.37 -10.71
C PHE A 95 -3.48 -3.56 -11.67
N LEU A 96 -3.21 -4.77 -11.16
CA LEU A 96 -3.22 -5.98 -11.97
C LEU A 96 -4.63 -6.30 -12.48
N TYR A 97 -5.63 -6.24 -11.61
CA TYR A 97 -7.05 -6.43 -11.97
C TYR A 97 -7.51 -5.41 -13.02
N LYS A 98 -7.15 -4.14 -12.88
CA LYS A 98 -7.55 -3.08 -13.84
C LYS A 98 -6.93 -3.25 -15.23
N LYS A 99 -5.81 -3.98 -15.35
CA LYS A 99 -5.11 -4.22 -16.62
C LYS A 99 -5.69 -5.40 -17.42
N ILE A 100 -6.47 -6.25 -16.77
CA ILE A 100 -7.21 -7.37 -17.38
C ILE A 100 -8.55 -6.83 -17.91
#